data_AF-A0A7J9DR26-F1
#
_entry.id   AF-A0A7J9DR26-F1
#
_cell.length_a   1.000
_cell.length_b   1.000
_cell.length_c   1.000
_cell.angle_alpha   90.00
_cell.angle_beta   90.00
_cell.angle_gamma   90.00
#
_symmetry.space_group_name_H-M   'P 1'
#
loop_
_entity.id
_entity.type
_entity.pdbx_description
1 polymer ?
#
loop_
_entity_poly.entity_id
_entity_poly.type
_entity_poly.pdbx_seq_one_letter_code
_entity_poly.pdbx_strand_id
1 'polypeptide(L)'
;METEYHPAVDEAIAEQAPQIPRNKKKNKLKKKRRFSDEQIRLLESTFESETKLEPRKKMQLARKLGLQPRQVAIWFQNKRARWKSKQIEQDYNTLKS
;
A
#
# COMPACT_ATOMS: atom_id res chain seq x y z
N MET A 1 34.14 26.86 -17.45
CA MET A 1 34.90 26.07 -16.45
C MET A 1 34.94 26.95 -15.22
N GLU A 2 34.04 26.69 -14.26
CA GLU A 2 34.34 25.89 -13.05
C GLU A 2 35.41 26.61 -12.20
N THR A 3 35.28 26.90 -10.92
CA THR A 3 34.26 26.83 -9.85
C THR A 3 34.97 27.57 -8.72
N GLU A 4 34.32 28.40 -7.89
CA GLU A 4 34.75 28.45 -6.48
C GLU A 4 33.54 28.59 -5.55
N TYR A 5 33.52 27.61 -4.67
CA TYR A 5 32.69 27.38 -3.52
C TYR A 5 32.90 28.50 -2.50
N HIS A 6 31.80 29.14 -2.05
CA HIS A 6 31.84 30.07 -0.93
C HIS A 6 31.31 29.37 0.35
N PRO A 7 32.06 29.41 1.47
CA PRO A 7 31.77 28.66 2.67
C PRO A 7 30.70 29.32 3.54
N ALA A 8 29.87 28.46 4.14
CA ALA A 8 29.10 28.59 5.38
C ALA A 8 28.58 30.00 5.79
N VAL A 9 27.27 30.20 5.64
CA VAL A 9 26.49 31.11 6.50
C VAL A 9 25.29 30.35 7.08
N ASP A 10 25.30 30.30 8.40
CA ASP A 10 24.17 30.29 9.33
C ASP A 10 23.00 29.30 9.13
N GLU A 11 23.02 28.31 10.01
CA GLU A 11 21.93 27.93 10.91
C GLU A 11 20.51 28.46 10.62
N ALA A 12 19.56 27.51 10.73
CA ALA A 12 18.12 27.66 10.74
C ALA A 12 17.42 27.75 9.38
N ILE A 13 16.87 26.61 8.94
CA ILE A 13 15.45 26.44 8.58
C ILE A 13 15.12 24.97 8.87
N ALA A 14 14.79 24.69 10.13
CA ALA A 14 14.04 23.51 10.51
C ALA A 14 12.55 23.80 10.23
N GLU A 15 12.11 23.68 8.98
CA GLU A 15 10.72 24.01 8.62
C GLU A 15 10.00 22.81 8.01
N GLN A 16 9.37 22.08 8.94
CA GLN A 16 8.03 21.50 8.81
C GLN A 16 7.81 20.54 7.64
N ALA A 17 8.07 19.26 7.92
CA ALA A 17 7.42 18.16 7.20
C ALA A 17 5.89 18.37 7.17
N PRO A 18 5.21 18.14 6.03
CA PRO A 18 3.78 18.38 5.93
C PRO A 18 3.03 17.41 6.84
N GLN A 19 2.45 17.96 7.91
CA GLN A 19 1.60 17.22 8.83
C GLN A 19 0.30 16.86 8.10
N ILE A 20 0.23 15.66 7.52
CA ILE A 20 -1.01 15.15 6.94
C ILE A 20 -2.06 15.07 8.07
N PRO A 21 -3.18 15.82 8.02
CA PRO A 21 -4.17 15.77 9.08
C PRO A 21 -4.87 14.40 9.05
N ARG A 22 -4.42 13.48 9.91
CA ARG A 22 -5.12 12.22 10.20
C ARG A 22 -6.38 12.55 10.98
N ASN A 23 -7.44 12.90 10.28
CA ASN A 23 -8.75 13.20 10.84
C ASN A 23 -9.30 11.97 11.60
N LYS A 24 -9.05 11.91 12.91
CA LYS A 24 -9.54 10.89 13.85
C LYS A 24 -11.02 11.12 14.20
N LYS A 25 -11.91 11.15 13.21
CA LYS A 25 -13.36 11.16 13.43
C LYS A 25 -14.04 10.19 12.48
N LYS A 26 -14.47 9.02 13.00
CA LYS A 26 -15.66 8.23 12.62
C LYS A 26 -15.56 6.79 13.18
N ASN A 27 -15.64 6.65 14.50
CA ASN A 27 -15.73 5.35 15.18
C ASN A 27 -17.08 4.62 14.97
N LYS A 28 -17.99 5.10 14.11
CA LYS A 28 -19.25 4.42 13.77
C LYS A 28 -19.25 3.68 12.42
N LEU A 29 -18.22 3.84 11.59
CA LEU A 29 -18.10 3.15 10.28
C LEU A 29 -17.20 1.90 10.32
N LYS A 30 -17.06 1.26 11.49
CA LYS A 30 -16.12 0.13 11.67
C LYS A 30 -16.69 -1.22 11.26
N LYS A 31 -18.01 -1.39 11.17
CA LYS A 31 -18.64 -2.67 10.81
C LYS A 31 -18.63 -3.01 9.32
N LYS A 32 -18.31 -2.05 8.43
CA LYS A 32 -18.27 -2.25 6.96
C LYS A 32 -16.85 -2.23 6.37
N ARG A 33 -15.82 -2.20 7.22
CA ARG A 33 -14.42 -1.93 6.81
C ARG A 33 -13.51 -3.16 6.73
N ARG A 34 -13.90 -4.30 7.32
CA ARG A 34 -13.14 -5.55 7.23
C ARG A 34 -13.88 -6.51 6.31
N PHE A 35 -13.14 -7.12 5.39
CA PHE A 35 -13.63 -8.27 4.64
C PHE A 35 -13.86 -9.44 5.61
N SER A 36 -14.86 -10.28 5.34
CA SER A 36 -15.05 -11.53 6.06
C SER A 36 -13.91 -12.51 5.77
N ASP A 37 -13.73 -13.50 6.64
CA ASP A 37 -12.67 -14.49 6.47
C ASP A 37 -12.84 -15.28 5.16
N GLU A 38 -14.08 -15.57 4.77
CA GLU A 38 -14.39 -16.19 3.48
C GLU A 38 -13.99 -15.28 2.29
N GLN A 39 -14.31 -13.97 2.37
CA GLN A 39 -13.89 -13.00 1.36
C GLN A 39 -12.37 -12.94 1.24
N ILE A 40 -11.65 -12.96 2.38
CA ILE A 40 -10.18 -12.94 2.41
C ILE A 40 -9.63 -14.21 1.77
N ARG A 41 -10.13 -15.40 2.15
CA ARG A 41 -9.67 -16.69 1.59
C ARG A 41 -9.78 -16.72 0.07
N LEU A 42 -10.90 -16.25 -0.48
CA LEU A 42 -11.08 -16.26 -1.93
C LEU A 42 -10.21 -15.21 -2.63
N LEU A 43 -10.02 -14.03 -2.02
CA LEU A 43 -9.08 -13.02 -2.52
C LEU A 43 -7.64 -13.56 -2.56
N GLU A 44 -7.24 -14.30 -1.53
CA GLU A 44 -5.91 -14.92 -1.42
C GLU A 44 -5.71 -16.05 -2.42
N SER A 45 -6.65 -16.99 -2.51
CA SER A 45 -6.61 -18.07 -3.51
C SER A 45 -6.54 -17.54 -4.95
N THR A 46 -7.26 -16.45 -5.25
CA THR A 46 -7.17 -15.81 -6.56
C THR A 46 -5.82 -15.12 -6.77
N PHE A 47 -5.24 -14.53 -5.72
CA PHE A 47 -3.93 -13.86 -5.80
C PHE A 47 -2.76 -14.83 -5.99
N GLU A 48 -2.83 -16.02 -5.39
CA GLU A 48 -1.82 -17.08 -5.55
C GLU A 48 -1.74 -17.57 -6.99
N SER A 49 -2.88 -17.66 -7.68
CA SER A 49 -2.93 -18.03 -9.10
C SER A 49 -2.60 -16.87 -10.05
N GLU A 50 -2.98 -15.64 -9.69
CA GLU A 50 -2.80 -14.47 -10.55
C GLU A 50 -2.49 -13.19 -9.74
N THR A 51 -1.23 -12.77 -9.76
CA THR A 51 -0.78 -11.57 -9.04
C THR A 51 -1.26 -10.25 -9.67
N LYS A 52 -1.64 -10.29 -10.96
CA LYS A 52 -2.20 -9.17 -11.74
C LYS A 52 -3.65 -9.48 -12.14
N LEU A 53 -4.59 -8.94 -11.38
CA LEU A 53 -6.01 -9.19 -11.64
C LEU A 53 -6.53 -8.44 -12.87
N GLU A 54 -6.85 -9.19 -13.93
CA GLU A 54 -7.44 -8.66 -15.16
C GLU A 54 -8.81 -7.97 -14.92
N PRO A 55 -9.19 -6.94 -15.71
CA PRO A 55 -10.43 -6.20 -15.48
C PRO A 55 -11.69 -7.07 -15.47
N ARG A 56 -11.76 -8.07 -16.37
CA ARG A 56 -12.89 -9.01 -16.45
C ARG A 56 -12.97 -9.90 -15.20
N LYS A 57 -11.85 -10.50 -14.80
CA LYS A 57 -11.77 -11.34 -13.59
C LYS A 57 -12.04 -10.55 -12.32
N LYS A 58 -11.58 -9.30 -12.24
CA LYS A 58 -11.91 -8.37 -11.16
C LYS A 58 -13.41 -8.17 -11.00
N MET A 59 -14.13 -7.96 -12.11
CA MET A 59 -15.59 -7.80 -12.06
C MET A 59 -16.27 -9.09 -11.59
N GLN A 60 -15.82 -10.25 -12.07
CA GLN A 60 -16.37 -11.54 -11.63
C GLN A 60 -16.12 -11.80 -10.15
N LEU A 61 -14.89 -11.58 -9.67
CA LEU A 61 -14.51 -11.75 -8.27
C LEU A 61 -15.28 -10.79 -7.35
N ALA A 62 -15.45 -9.54 -7.78
CA ALA A 62 -16.23 -8.55 -7.06
C ALA A 62 -17.69 -8.99 -6.91
N ARG A 63 -18.31 -9.48 -7.99
CA ARG A 63 -19.68 -10.02 -7.96
C ARG A 63 -19.79 -11.23 -7.03
N LYS A 64 -18.86 -12.19 -7.14
CA LYS A 64 -18.84 -13.40 -6.31
C LYS A 64 -18.71 -13.09 -4.82
N LEU A 65 -17.94 -12.05 -4.47
CA LEU A 65 -17.71 -11.65 -3.08
C LEU A 65 -18.72 -10.64 -2.54
N GLY A 66 -19.66 -10.16 -3.37
CA GLY A 66 -20.55 -9.05 -3.00
C GLY A 66 -19.80 -7.74 -2.70
N LEU A 67 -18.64 -7.54 -3.32
CA LEU A 67 -17.76 -6.39 -3.12
C LEU A 67 -17.80 -5.44 -4.32
N GLN A 68 -17.40 -4.19 -4.11
CA GLN A 68 -17.17 -3.28 -5.23
C GLN A 68 -15.85 -3.64 -5.95
N PRO A 69 -15.79 -3.57 -7.29
CA PRO A 69 -14.55 -3.80 -8.04
C PRO A 69 -13.37 -2.95 -7.56
N ARG A 70 -13.64 -1.74 -7.05
CA ARG A 70 -12.63 -0.87 -6.45
C ARG A 70 -12.02 -1.47 -5.18
N GLN A 71 -12.82 -2.09 -4.32
CA GLN A 71 -12.34 -2.74 -3.10
C GLN A 71 -11.41 -3.91 -3.41
N VAL A 72 -11.77 -4.72 -4.41
CA VAL A 72 -10.92 -5.81 -4.92
C VAL A 72 -9.61 -5.24 -5.47
N ALA A 73 -9.66 -4.18 -6.28
CA ALA A 73 -8.45 -3.54 -6.81
C ALA A 73 -7.51 -3.02 -5.70
N ILE A 74 -8.06 -2.32 -4.69
CA ILE A 74 -7.29 -1.81 -3.55
C ILE A 74 -6.67 -2.97 -2.76
N TRP A 75 -7.41 -4.05 -2.54
CA TRP A 75 -6.88 -5.21 -1.82
C TRP A 75 -5.70 -5.84 -2.57
N PHE A 76 -5.80 -6.02 -3.89
CA PHE A 76 -4.70 -6.55 -4.71
C PHE A 76 -3.48 -5.61 -4.73
N GLN A 77 -3.71 -4.30 -4.79
CA GLN A 77 -2.63 -3.30 -4.68
C GLN A 77 -1.93 -3.40 -3.31
N ASN A 78 -2.68 -3.48 -2.22
CA ASN A 78 -2.14 -3.60 -0.87
C ASN A 78 -1.39 -4.93 -0.66
N LYS A 79 -1.90 -6.04 -1.21
CA LYS A 79 -1.26 -7.35 -1.12
C LYS A 79 0.09 -7.33 -1.85
N ARG A 80 0.16 -6.76 -3.07
CA ARG A 80 1.42 -6.57 -3.80
C ARG A 80 2.39 -5.63 -3.09
N ALA A 81 1.90 -4.53 -2.52
CA ALA A 81 2.74 -3.60 -1.77
C ALA A 81 3.43 -4.30 -0.59
N ARG A 82 2.67 -5.08 0.19
CA ARG A 82 3.22 -5.88 1.29
C ARG A 82 4.23 -6.93 0.83
N TRP A 83 3.95 -7.60 -0.28
CA TRP A 83 4.86 -8.59 -0.84
C TRP A 83 6.19 -7.96 -1.27
N LYS A 84 6.14 -6.81 -1.95
CA LYS A 84 7.33 -6.05 -2.33
C LYS A 84 8.10 -5.52 -1.12
N SER A 85 7.41 -4.99 -0.11
CA SER A 85 8.07 -4.54 1.12
C SER A 85 8.82 -5.67 1.83
N LYS A 86 8.21 -6.87 1.92
CA LYS A 86 8.88 -8.04 2.48
C LYS A 86 10.13 -8.43 1.69
N GLN A 87 10.06 -8.37 0.36
CA GLN A 87 11.20 -8.66 -0.50
C GLN A 87 12.35 -7.66 -0.28
N ILE A 88 12.05 -6.36 -0.24
CA ILE A 88 13.05 -5.31 0.00
C ILE A 88 13.74 -5.49 1.37
N GLU A 89 12.99 -5.84 2.41
CA GLU A 89 13.54 -6.11 3.74
C GLU A 89 14.47 -7.34 3.74
N GLN A 90 14.09 -8.39 3.02
CA GLN A 90 14.93 -9.59 2.85
C GLN A 90 16.22 -9.27 2.07
N ASP A 91 16.10 -8.56 0.94
CA ASP A 91 17.23 -8.17 0.10
C ASP A 91 18.22 -7.30 0.91
N TYR A 92 17.71 -6.36 1.72
CA TYR A 92 18.52 -5.54 2.62
C TYR A 92 19.29 -6.38 3.66
N ASN A 93 18.63 -7.36 4.29
CA ASN A 93 19.27 -8.23 5.27
C ASN A 93 20.34 -9.13 4.63
N THR A 94 20.14 -9.58 3.39
CA THR A 94 21.14 -10.36 2.64
C THR A 94 22.34 -9.53 2.25
N LEU A 95 22.17 -8.26 1.85
CA LEU A 95 23.30 -7.38 1.50
C LEU A 95 24.14 -6.94 2.71
N LYS A 96 23.56 -6.95 3.91
CA LYS A 96 24.23 -6.54 5.15
C LYS A 96 25.02 -7.68 5.82
N SER A 97 24.74 -8.93 5.45
CA SER A 97 25.35 -10.12 6.04
C SER A 97 26.57 -10.58 5.26
#